data_AF-A0A397UBD4-F1
#
_entry.id   AF-A0A397UBD4-F1
#
_cell.length_a   1.000
_cell.length_b   1.000
_cell.length_c   1.000
_cell.angle_alpha   90.00
_cell.angle_beta   90.00
_cell.angle_gamma   90.00
#
_symmetry.space_group_name_H-M   'P 1'
#
loop_
_entity.id
_entity.type
_entity.pdbx_description
1 polymer ?
#
loop_
_entity_poly.entity_id
_entity_poly.type
_entity_poly.pdbx_seq_one_letter_code
_entity_poly.pdbx_strand_id
1 'polypeptide(L)'
;MSFLIIFGFFTLAFAHSLHLLLRSESELSQDSSINMFGQFGSAIIASYYMMITGDTEPISYWISNENIVIMILMIMVSFFMLIYLMNLFIGILSEIVSNGDHDIAYLALKREIIIEIELLYMLPYQRRKENWFPFVVFYECHTDKLREYVMYTQQNKWTGYKKPYISKNLNEVLLLPEEDLTLKHIEGTIKGLPHKELGKGVREIKEGIKDIKDLPVQIEKVIKDQIEKVIKELPTFKQIENDIKDLKDL
;
A
#
# COMPACT_ATOMS: atom_id res chain seq x y z
N MET A 1 4.88 -8.66 15.09
CA MET A 1 3.69 -9.36 15.62
C MET A 1 3.69 -10.85 15.24
N SER A 2 3.81 -11.21 13.96
CA SER A 2 3.64 -12.61 13.50
C SER A 2 4.60 -13.63 14.12
N PHE A 3 5.89 -13.29 14.30
CA PHE A 3 6.88 -14.19 14.90
C PHE A 3 6.54 -14.56 16.36
N LEU A 4 6.21 -13.57 17.19
CA LEU A 4 5.90 -13.77 18.61
C LEU A 4 4.65 -14.65 18.81
N ILE A 5 3.68 -14.55 17.89
CA ILE A 5 2.48 -15.39 17.91
C ILE A 5 2.86 -16.85 17.66
N ILE A 6 3.67 -17.12 16.62
CA ILE A 6 4.13 -18.48 16.29
C ILE A 6 4.96 -19.07 17.44
N PHE A 7 5.90 -18.29 17.98
CA PHE A 7 6.70 -18.67 19.13
C PHE A 7 5.84 -18.96 20.36
N GLY A 8 4.84 -18.13 20.65
CA GLY A 8 3.92 -18.34 21.77
C GLY A 8 3.09 -19.61 21.64
N PHE A 9 2.52 -19.87 20.46
CA PHE A 9 1.79 -21.12 20.19
C PHE A 9 2.67 -22.36 20.34
N PHE A 10 3.91 -22.30 19.84
CA PHE A 10 4.86 -23.39 19.97
C PHE A 10 5.25 -23.63 21.43
N THR A 11 5.52 -22.57 22.19
CA THR A 11 5.78 -22.63 23.64
C THR A 11 4.64 -23.33 24.37
N LEU A 12 3.40 -22.97 24.04
CA LEU A 12 2.20 -23.52 24.67
C LEU A 12 2.02 -25.00 24.34
N ALA A 13 2.25 -25.40 23.10
CA ALA A 13 2.21 -26.81 22.69
C ALA A 13 3.30 -27.65 23.39
N PHE A 14 4.51 -27.10 23.50
CA PHE A 14 5.62 -27.74 24.20
C PHE A 14 5.35 -27.86 25.71
N ALA A 15 4.87 -26.78 26.34
CA ALA A 15 4.49 -26.78 27.74
C ALA A 15 3.36 -27.76 28.05
N HIS A 16 2.36 -27.85 27.17
CA HIS A 16 1.29 -28.83 27.30
C HIS A 16 1.81 -30.27 27.19
N SER A 17 2.75 -30.52 26.27
CA SER A 17 3.38 -31.83 26.10
C SER A 17 4.19 -32.23 27.33
N LEU A 18 5.02 -31.32 27.87
CA LEU A 18 5.77 -31.55 29.11
C LEU A 18 4.85 -31.70 30.33
N HIS A 19 3.80 -30.89 30.42
CA HIS A 19 2.81 -31.03 31.49
C HIS A 19 2.18 -32.42 31.47
N LEU A 20 1.78 -32.95 30.32
CA LEU A 20 1.20 -34.28 30.23
C LEU A 20 2.20 -35.39 30.58
N LEU A 21 3.42 -35.31 30.05
CA LEU A 21 4.44 -36.35 30.23
C LEU A 21 5.00 -36.38 31.66
N LEU A 22 5.32 -35.20 32.23
CA LEU A 22 5.96 -35.08 33.55
C LEU A 22 4.95 -35.00 34.70
N ARG A 23 3.65 -34.82 34.43
CA ARG A 23 2.61 -34.94 35.47
C ARG A 23 2.49 -36.37 35.96
N SER A 24 2.50 -37.35 35.05
CA SER A 24 2.40 -38.77 35.40
C SER A 24 3.56 -39.25 36.28
N GLU A 25 4.76 -38.69 36.08
CA GLU A 25 5.97 -39.05 36.82
C GLU A 25 5.94 -38.53 38.26
N SER A 26 5.22 -37.43 38.52
CA SER A 26 5.04 -36.87 39.87
C SER A 26 4.00 -37.54 40.76
N GLU A 27 3.08 -38.32 40.19
CA GLU A 27 2.14 -39.12 41.01
C GLU A 27 2.83 -40.35 41.62
N LEU A 28 3.98 -40.76 41.07
CA LEU A 28 4.79 -41.88 41.54
C LEU A 28 5.84 -41.47 42.58
N SER A 29 6.32 -40.22 42.55
CA SER A 29 7.33 -39.69 43.47
C SER A 29 6.67 -39.01 44.68
N GLN A 30 7.21 -39.23 45.88
CA GLN A 30 6.64 -38.70 47.14
C GLN A 30 6.77 -37.17 47.32
N ASP A 31 7.24 -36.44 46.30
CA ASP A 31 7.57 -35.01 46.37
C ASP A 31 6.77 -34.15 45.36
N SER A 32 5.46 -34.43 45.27
CA SER A 32 4.53 -33.82 44.33
C SER A 32 4.36 -32.30 44.50
N SER A 33 4.76 -31.74 45.63
CA SER A 33 4.67 -30.30 45.93
C SER A 33 5.77 -29.45 45.28
N ILE A 34 6.85 -30.07 44.79
CA ILE A 34 8.00 -29.38 44.18
C ILE A 34 7.95 -29.45 42.63
N ASN A 35 7.06 -30.28 42.05
CA ASN A 35 7.01 -30.45 40.59
C ASN A 35 6.50 -29.20 39.85
N MET A 36 7.42 -28.52 39.16
CA MET A 36 7.12 -27.37 38.31
C MET A 36 6.22 -27.73 37.12
N PHE A 37 6.11 -29.00 36.75
CA PHE A 37 5.22 -29.48 35.69
C PHE A 37 3.89 -30.04 36.20
N GLY A 38 3.67 -30.09 37.52
CA GLY A 38 2.43 -30.59 38.11
C GLY A 38 1.22 -29.69 37.84
N GLN A 39 1.44 -28.36 37.72
CA GLN A 39 0.43 -27.39 37.33
C GLN A 39 0.72 -26.84 35.92
N PHE A 40 -0.32 -26.68 35.11
CA PHE A 40 -0.16 -26.19 33.74
C PHE A 40 0.47 -24.79 33.67
N GLY A 41 0.14 -23.89 34.61
CA GLY A 41 0.71 -22.54 34.66
C GLY A 41 2.21 -22.52 34.90
N SER A 42 2.71 -23.31 35.85
CA SER A 42 4.15 -23.42 36.12
C SER A 42 4.88 -24.17 35.00
N ALA A 43 4.23 -25.14 34.35
CA ALA A 43 4.79 -25.82 33.18
C ALA A 43 5.03 -24.86 32.00
N ILE A 44 4.14 -23.90 31.78
CA ILE A 44 4.34 -22.84 30.76
C ILE A 44 5.57 -22.00 31.09
N ILE A 45 5.70 -21.56 32.35
CA ILE A 45 6.83 -20.72 32.78
C ILE A 45 8.16 -21.47 32.63
N ALA A 46 8.20 -22.72 33.09
CA ALA A 46 9.37 -23.58 32.95
C ALA A 46 9.74 -23.78 31.47
N SER A 47 8.77 -24.16 30.64
CA SER A 47 9.01 -24.40 29.20
C SER A 47 9.46 -23.15 28.45
N TYR A 48 8.89 -21.99 28.79
CA TYR A 48 9.32 -20.70 28.24
C TYR A 48 10.76 -20.37 28.60
N TYR A 49 11.13 -20.56 29.87
CA TYR A 49 12.52 -20.37 30.33
C TYR A 49 13.47 -21.25 29.52
N MET A 50 13.20 -22.56 29.47
CA MET A 50 14.06 -23.54 28.77
C MET A 50 14.22 -23.24 27.29
N MET A 51 13.17 -22.75 26.64
CA MET A 51 13.19 -22.46 25.22
C MET A 51 13.96 -21.18 24.88
N ILE A 52 14.09 -20.24 25.82
CA ILE A 52 14.84 -18.99 25.63
C ILE A 52 16.29 -19.14 26.06
N THR A 53 16.54 -19.73 27.23
CA THR A 53 17.89 -19.87 27.77
C THR A 53 18.61 -21.11 27.24
N GLY A 54 17.87 -22.10 26.74
CA GLY A 54 18.41 -23.41 26.37
C GLY A 54 18.77 -24.28 27.59
N ASP A 55 18.49 -23.80 28.79
CA ASP A 55 18.84 -24.47 30.04
C ASP A 55 17.82 -25.57 30.38
N THR A 56 18.31 -26.76 30.69
CA THR A 56 17.50 -27.94 31.01
C THR A 56 17.29 -28.14 32.52
N GLU A 57 17.79 -27.23 33.37
CA GLU A 57 17.62 -27.32 34.83
C GLU A 57 16.17 -27.56 35.28
N PRO A 58 15.13 -26.97 34.66
CA PRO A 58 13.75 -27.24 35.09
C PRO A 58 13.31 -28.70 34.95
N ILE A 59 13.81 -29.45 33.96
CA ILE A 59 13.44 -30.87 33.74
C ILE A 59 14.43 -31.86 34.34
N SER A 60 15.65 -31.43 34.71
CA SER A 60 16.72 -32.35 35.10
C SER A 60 16.40 -33.16 36.35
N TYR A 61 15.59 -32.63 37.26
CA TYR A 61 15.15 -33.32 38.48
C TYR A 61 14.01 -34.31 38.25
N TRP A 62 13.34 -34.24 37.10
CA TRP A 62 12.10 -34.98 36.82
C TRP A 62 12.25 -36.03 35.74
N ILE A 63 13.31 -35.98 34.93
CA ILE A 63 13.56 -36.96 33.88
C ILE A 63 14.24 -38.20 34.46
N SER A 64 13.54 -39.34 34.41
CA SER A 64 14.20 -40.65 34.46
C SER A 64 14.92 -40.96 33.15
N ASN A 65 16.09 -41.63 33.23
CA ASN A 65 16.86 -42.12 32.08
C ASN A 65 16.07 -43.10 31.18
N GLU A 66 14.92 -43.57 31.62
CA GLU A 66 14.07 -44.53 30.91
C GLU A 66 13.03 -43.85 29.99
N ASN A 67 12.82 -42.53 30.10
CA ASN A 67 11.78 -41.83 29.37
C ASN A 67 12.23 -41.38 27.96
N ILE A 68 12.29 -42.35 27.05
CA ILE A 68 12.65 -42.17 25.63
C ILE A 68 11.79 -41.09 24.96
N VAL A 69 10.50 -41.01 25.30
CA VAL A 69 9.56 -40.04 24.70
C VAL A 69 9.98 -38.60 25.00
N ILE A 70 10.37 -38.29 26.24
CA ILE A 70 10.81 -36.96 26.64
C ILE A 70 12.14 -36.61 25.96
N MET A 71 13.06 -37.58 25.87
CA MET A 71 14.34 -37.39 25.18
C MET A 71 14.15 -37.05 23.70
N ILE A 72 13.28 -37.77 22.98
CA ILE A 72 12.95 -37.48 21.58
C ILE A 72 12.29 -36.10 21.44
N LEU A 73 11.36 -35.76 22.34
CA LEU A 73 10.70 -34.45 22.35
C LEU A 73 11.72 -33.31 22.52
N MET A 74 12.67 -33.45 23.45
CA MET A 74 13.72 -32.46 23.69
C MET A 74 14.62 -32.29 22.46
N ILE A 75 15.08 -33.40 21.85
CA ILE A 75 15.90 -33.35 20.65
C ILE A 75 15.18 -32.62 19.50
N MET A 76 13.92 -32.97 19.25
CA MET A 76 13.10 -32.34 18.20
C MET A 76 12.92 -30.84 18.44
N VAL A 77 12.63 -30.45 19.68
CA VAL A 77 12.45 -29.04 20.06
C VAL A 77 13.76 -28.27 19.95
N SER A 78 14.88 -28.83 20.39
CA SER A 78 16.20 -28.20 20.24
C SER A 78 16.55 -27.93 18.78
N PHE A 79 16.34 -28.91 17.88
CA PHE A 79 16.58 -28.71 16.45
C PHE A 79 15.66 -27.63 15.87
N PHE A 80 14.38 -27.63 16.22
CA PHE A 80 13.44 -26.63 15.74
C PHE A 80 13.79 -25.22 16.25
N MET A 81 14.16 -25.08 17.51
CA MET A 81 14.56 -23.80 18.10
C MET A 81 15.82 -23.25 17.43
N LEU A 82 16.88 -24.06 17.34
CA LEU A 82 18.18 -23.64 16.83
C LEU A 82 18.18 -23.40 15.32
N ILE A 83 17.58 -24.31 14.55
CA ILE A 83 17.64 -24.26 13.08
C ILE A 83 16.56 -23.35 12.51
N TYR A 84 15.34 -23.43 13.03
CA TYR A 84 14.20 -22.73 12.43
C TYR A 84 13.93 -21.40 13.13
N LEU A 85 13.57 -21.42 14.41
CA LEU A 85 13.07 -20.21 15.08
C LEU A 85 14.13 -19.11 15.24
N MET A 86 15.34 -19.44 15.70
CA MET A 86 16.39 -18.43 15.90
C MET A 86 16.90 -17.87 14.57
N ASN A 87 17.11 -18.71 13.56
CA ASN A 87 17.54 -18.25 12.24
C ASN A 87 16.47 -17.43 11.54
N LEU A 88 15.19 -17.82 11.67
CA LEU A 88 14.07 -17.02 11.17
C LEU A 88 14.00 -15.68 11.89
N PHE A 89 14.18 -15.65 13.20
CA PHE A 89 14.16 -14.41 13.99
C PHE A 89 15.25 -13.44 13.55
N ILE A 90 16.49 -13.94 13.40
CA ILE A 90 17.63 -13.16 12.91
C ILE A 90 17.38 -12.66 11.48
N GLY A 91 16.83 -13.50 10.60
CA GLY A 91 16.50 -13.13 9.22
C GLY A 91 15.47 -11.99 9.15
N ILE A 92 14.36 -12.12 9.89
CA ILE A 92 13.32 -11.09 9.96
C ILE A 92 13.88 -9.79 10.55
N LEU A 93 14.67 -9.88 11.64
CA LEU A 93 15.30 -8.71 12.24
C LEU A 93 16.23 -8.00 11.25
N SER A 94 17.07 -8.76 10.56
CA SER A 94 18.01 -8.23 9.57
C SER A 94 17.28 -7.50 8.45
N GLU A 95 16.16 -8.02 7.97
CA GLU A 95 15.36 -7.39 6.92
C GLU A 95 14.73 -6.07 7.40
N ILE A 96 14.13 -6.05 8.60
CA ILE A 96 13.55 -4.84 9.18
C ILE A 96 14.64 -3.77 9.42
N VAL A 97 15.80 -4.19 9.92
CA VAL A 97 16.95 -3.30 10.14
C VAL A 97 17.52 -2.82 8.80
N SER A 98 17.45 -3.59 7.72
CA SER A 98 17.95 -3.15 6.42
C SER A 98 16.99 -2.21 5.68
N ASN A 99 15.68 -2.38 5.84
CA ASN A 99 14.66 -1.70 5.04
C ASN A 99 14.09 -0.43 5.68
N GLY A 100 14.46 -0.11 6.93
CA GLY A 100 14.05 1.13 7.58
C GLY A 100 14.80 2.33 7.01
N ASP A 101 14.07 3.38 6.64
CA ASP A 101 14.66 4.72 6.46
C ASP A 101 14.97 5.30 7.85
N HIS A 102 15.97 4.69 8.50
CA HIS A 102 16.34 4.96 9.89
C HIS A 102 16.75 6.42 10.07
N ASP A 103 17.34 7.03 9.04
CA ASP A 103 17.79 8.40 9.08
C ASP A 103 16.61 9.37 9.15
N ILE A 104 15.58 9.20 8.31
CA ILE A 104 14.39 10.05 8.36
C ILE A 104 13.63 9.85 9.68
N ALA A 105 13.44 8.60 10.12
CA ALA A 105 12.77 8.31 11.37
C ALA A 105 13.52 8.88 12.59
N TYR A 106 14.86 8.76 12.59
CA TYR A 106 15.73 9.34 13.60
C TYR A 106 15.64 10.86 13.64
N LEU A 107 15.69 11.54 12.48
CA LEU A 107 15.55 12.98 12.40
C LEU A 107 14.16 13.46 12.86
N ALA A 108 13.11 12.72 12.53
CA ALA A 108 11.76 13.00 12.98
C ALA A 108 11.64 12.90 14.51
N LEU A 109 12.17 11.82 15.11
CA LEU A 109 12.20 11.64 16.57
C LEU A 109 13.03 12.74 17.24
N LYS A 110 14.21 13.05 16.69
CA LYS A 110 15.07 14.12 17.20
C LYS A 110 14.36 15.48 17.19
N ARG A 111 13.59 15.77 16.13
CA ARG A 111 12.77 16.98 16.04
C ARG A 111 11.70 17.00 17.14
N GLU A 112 10.99 15.89 17.35
CA GLU A 112 9.94 15.79 18.36
C GLU A 112 10.49 16.06 19.77
N ILE A 113 11.62 15.43 20.11
CA ILE A 113 12.32 15.64 21.37
C ILE A 113 12.74 17.11 21.54
N ILE A 114 13.31 17.74 20.49
CA ILE A 114 13.72 19.15 20.57
C ILE A 114 12.51 20.07 20.83
N ILE A 115 11.37 19.82 20.17
CA ILE A 115 10.14 20.60 20.37
C ILE A 115 9.62 20.42 21.79
N GLU A 116 9.65 19.20 22.32
CA GLU A 116 9.22 18.92 23.68
C GLU A 116 10.10 19.64 24.71
N ILE A 117 11.42 19.61 24.53
CA ILE A 117 12.37 20.38 25.35
C ILE A 117 12.10 21.88 25.25
N GLU A 118 11.82 22.40 24.06
CA GLU A 118 11.50 23.82 23.84
C GLU A 118 10.23 24.27 24.55
N LEU A 119 9.20 23.42 24.56
CA LEU A 119 7.91 23.76 25.13
C LEU A 119 7.84 23.53 26.65
N LEU A 120 8.48 22.47 27.16
CA LEU A 120 8.34 22.06 28.56
C LEU A 120 9.52 22.46 29.45
N TYR A 121 10.75 22.49 28.91
CA TYR A 121 11.96 22.60 29.73
C TYR A 121 12.71 23.93 29.57
N MET A 122 12.42 24.73 28.54
CA MET A 122 13.09 26.01 28.31
C MET A 122 12.28 27.21 28.81
N LEU A 123 12.98 28.14 29.47
CA LEU A 123 12.39 29.42 29.88
C LEU A 123 12.21 30.35 28.66
N PRO A 124 11.22 31.27 28.69
CA PRO A 124 10.97 32.18 27.56
C PRO A 124 12.19 33.01 27.13
N TYR A 125 13.11 33.32 28.05
CA TYR A 125 14.33 34.05 27.74
C TYR A 125 15.35 33.21 26.95
N GLN A 126 15.45 31.91 27.24
CA GLN A 126 16.38 30.98 26.57
C GLN A 126 15.96 30.73 25.13
N ARG A 127 14.65 30.61 24.88
CA ARG A 127 14.09 30.44 23.54
C ARG A 127 14.32 31.64 22.61
N ARG A 128 14.44 32.85 23.16
CA ARG A 128 14.71 34.08 22.38
C ARG A 128 16.19 34.35 22.17
N LYS A 129 17.07 33.46 22.64
CA LYS A 129 18.51 33.64 22.57
C LYS A 129 18.99 33.25 21.17
N GLU A 130 19.39 34.24 20.38
CA GLU A 130 19.71 34.08 18.96
C GLU A 130 20.90 33.13 18.69
N ASN A 131 21.82 33.01 19.64
CA ASN A 131 22.93 32.06 19.58
C ASN A 131 22.51 30.59 19.78
N TRP A 132 21.32 30.32 20.31
CA TRP A 132 20.77 28.96 20.42
C TRP A 132 19.68 28.71 19.38
N PHE A 133 18.90 29.75 19.07
CA PHE A 133 17.81 29.72 18.09
C PHE A 133 18.00 30.84 17.06
N PRO A 134 18.75 30.60 15.97
CA PRO A 134 18.96 31.61 14.94
C PRO A 134 17.66 31.88 14.18
N PHE A 135 17.45 33.14 13.77
CA PHE A 135 16.30 33.52 12.95
C PHE A 135 16.39 33.00 11.50
N VAL A 136 17.61 32.79 11.00
CA VAL A 136 17.89 32.35 9.64
C VAL A 136 18.89 31.19 9.68
N VAL A 137 18.57 30.11 8.97
CA VAL A 137 19.43 28.93 8.84
C VAL A 137 19.80 28.80 7.36
N PHE A 138 21.10 28.85 7.07
CA PHE A 138 21.63 28.57 5.74
C PHE A 138 21.92 27.08 5.62
N TYR A 139 21.44 26.46 4.54
CA TYR A 139 21.68 25.07 4.23
C TYR A 139 22.04 24.93 2.76
N GLU A 140 22.95 24.03 2.46
CA GLU A 140 23.27 23.63 1.09
C GLU A 140 22.39 22.44 0.72
N CYS A 141 21.82 22.47 -0.48
CA CYS A 141 21.01 21.36 -0.99
C CYS A 141 21.17 21.21 -2.50
N HIS A 142 20.98 19.99 -2.98
CA HIS A 142 20.93 19.74 -4.42
C HIS A 142 19.65 20.33 -5.01
N THR A 143 19.81 21.07 -6.11
CA THR A 143 18.70 21.74 -6.81
C THR A 143 17.62 20.76 -7.27
N ASP A 144 18.01 19.54 -7.64
CA ASP A 144 17.08 18.53 -8.15
C ASP A 144 16.13 18.03 -7.06
N LYS A 145 16.69 17.68 -5.89
CA LYS A 145 15.90 17.24 -4.72
C LYS A 145 15.02 18.38 -4.19
N LEU A 146 15.54 19.60 -4.19
CA LEU A 146 14.78 20.77 -3.74
C LEU A 146 13.58 21.03 -4.68
N ARG A 147 13.79 20.94 -6.00
CA ARG A 147 12.74 21.07 -7.02
C ARG A 147 11.62 20.04 -6.79
N GLU A 148 11.98 18.78 -6.62
CA GLU A 148 11.02 17.69 -6.37
C GLU A 148 10.19 17.95 -5.11
N TYR A 149 10.86 18.33 -4.01
CA TYR A 149 10.19 18.64 -2.75
C TYR A 149 9.24 19.84 -2.84
N VAL A 150 9.67 20.92 -3.50
CA VAL A 150 8.81 22.09 -3.71
C VAL A 150 7.58 21.70 -4.55
N MET A 151 7.76 20.93 -5.61
CA MET A 151 6.65 20.45 -6.44
C MET A 151 5.67 19.56 -5.65
N TYR A 152 6.19 18.67 -4.80
CA TYR A 152 5.38 17.86 -3.88
C TYR A 152 4.53 18.72 -2.94
N THR A 153 5.08 19.80 -2.39
CA THR A 153 4.35 20.71 -1.50
C THR A 153 3.28 21.55 -2.22
N GLN A 154 3.48 21.86 -3.51
CA GLN A 154 2.55 22.65 -4.32
C GLN A 154 1.34 21.81 -4.76
N GLN A 155 1.55 20.56 -5.19
CA GLN A 155 0.51 19.63 -5.69
C GLN A 155 -0.51 19.14 -4.64
N ASN A 156 -0.68 19.80 -3.49
CA ASN A 156 -1.53 19.38 -2.37
C ASN A 156 -1.27 17.96 -1.85
N LYS A 157 -0.11 17.36 -2.15
CA LYS A 157 0.31 16.06 -1.63
C LYS A 157 0.99 16.17 -0.26
N TRP A 158 1.14 17.38 0.27
CA TRP A 158 1.81 17.61 1.55
C TRP A 158 1.05 16.97 2.72
N THR A 159 1.69 16.02 3.39
CA THR A 159 1.15 15.27 4.54
C THR A 159 1.64 15.79 5.90
N GLY A 160 2.52 16.80 5.92
CA GLY A 160 3.11 17.30 7.15
C GLY A 160 2.20 18.27 7.92
N TYR A 161 2.44 18.42 9.22
CA TYR A 161 1.66 19.23 10.16
C TYR A 161 1.41 20.69 9.73
N LYS A 162 2.41 21.34 9.12
CA LYS A 162 2.30 22.72 8.62
C LYS A 162 2.93 22.82 7.25
N LYS A 163 2.16 23.35 6.28
CA LYS A 163 2.66 23.59 4.92
C LYS A 163 3.78 24.65 4.97
N PRO A 164 4.97 24.37 4.40
CA PRO A 164 6.03 25.36 4.33
C PRO A 164 5.63 26.51 3.39
N TYR A 165 6.09 27.72 3.72
CA TYR A 165 5.97 28.86 2.83
C TYR A 165 7.14 28.87 1.85
N ILE A 166 6.83 28.97 0.56
CA ILE A 166 7.81 29.02 -0.53
C ILE A 166 7.74 30.41 -1.17
N SER A 167 8.88 31.09 -1.23
CA SER A 167 8.96 32.42 -1.83
C SER A 167 8.89 32.36 -3.36
N LYS A 168 8.39 33.42 -3.99
CA LYS A 168 8.33 33.54 -5.46
C LYS A 168 9.72 33.45 -6.10
N ASN A 169 10.71 34.13 -5.50
CA ASN A 169 12.11 34.09 -5.94
C ASN A 169 12.68 32.67 -5.96
N LEU A 170 12.29 31.79 -5.02
CA LEU A 170 12.76 30.40 -5.02
C LEU A 170 12.16 29.60 -6.18
N ASN A 171 10.89 29.85 -6.54
CA ASN A 171 10.26 29.21 -7.69
C ASN A 171 10.92 29.64 -9.01
N GLU A 172 11.27 30.92 -9.12
CA GLU A 172 11.98 31.48 -10.29
C GLU A 172 13.37 30.84 -10.44
N VAL A 173 14.15 30.76 -9.35
CA VAL A 173 15.49 30.13 -9.34
C VAL A 173 15.41 28.64 -9.67
N LEU A 174 14.37 27.95 -9.19
CA LEU A 174 14.17 26.53 -9.45
C LEU A 174 13.51 26.25 -10.82
N LEU A 175 13.23 27.25 -11.66
CA LEU A 175 12.59 27.08 -12.98
C LEU A 175 11.39 26.11 -12.92
N LEU A 176 10.55 26.22 -11.90
CA LEU A 176 9.37 25.36 -11.75
C LEU A 176 8.31 25.79 -12.77
N PRO A 177 7.54 24.86 -13.36
CA PRO A 177 6.39 25.25 -14.18
C PRO A 177 5.46 26.09 -13.31
N GLU A 178 5.17 27.32 -13.73
CA GLU A 178 4.16 28.13 -13.06
C GLU A 178 2.88 27.31 -13.01
N GLU A 179 2.35 27.11 -11.80
CA GLU A 179 1.01 26.55 -11.64
C GLU A 179 0.05 27.58 -12.25
N ASP A 180 -0.37 27.33 -13.48
CA ASP A 180 -1.18 28.21 -14.31
C ASP A 180 -2.40 28.69 -13.50
N LEU A 181 -2.30 29.93 -12.98
CA LEU A 181 -3.37 30.63 -12.26
C LEU A 181 -4.68 30.66 -13.09
N THR A 182 -4.54 30.54 -14.41
CA THR A 182 -5.60 30.36 -15.41
C THR A 182 -6.47 29.13 -15.16
N LEU A 183 -5.91 27.97 -14.78
CA LEU A 183 -6.70 26.73 -14.57
C LEU A 183 -7.62 26.81 -13.35
N LYS A 184 -7.15 27.42 -12.25
CA LYS A 184 -7.98 27.68 -11.06
C LYS A 184 -9.12 28.66 -11.34
N HIS A 185 -8.85 29.68 -12.16
CA HIS A 185 -9.87 30.65 -12.56
C HIS A 185 -10.95 29.98 -13.42
N ILE A 186 -10.53 29.15 -14.38
CA ILE A 186 -11.42 28.35 -15.23
C ILE A 186 -12.26 27.36 -14.39
N GLU A 187 -11.66 26.68 -13.41
CA GLU A 187 -12.39 25.76 -12.53
C GLU A 187 -13.44 26.49 -11.68
N GLY A 188 -13.11 27.69 -11.17
CA GLY A 188 -14.04 28.56 -10.46
C GLY A 188 -15.21 29.02 -11.34
N THR A 189 -14.93 29.39 -12.59
CA THR A 189 -15.95 29.75 -13.58
C THR A 189 -16.85 28.56 -13.94
N ILE A 190 -16.29 27.35 -14.09
CA ILE A 190 -17.04 26.12 -14.38
C ILE A 190 -17.95 25.73 -13.21
N LYS A 191 -17.50 25.88 -11.97
CA LYS A 191 -18.33 25.61 -10.78
C LYS A 191 -19.47 26.62 -10.61
N GLY A 192 -19.31 27.85 -11.11
CA GLY A 192 -20.34 28.90 -11.06
C GLY A 192 -21.39 28.83 -12.18
N LEU A 193 -21.18 28.02 -13.22
CA LEU A 193 -22.12 27.86 -14.32
C LEU A 193 -23.34 27.03 -13.86
N PRO A 194 -24.59 27.53 -14.01
CA PRO A 194 -25.76 26.79 -13.61
C PRO A 194 -25.90 25.51 -14.45
N HIS A 195 -25.97 24.35 -13.77
CA HIS A 195 -26.11 23.00 -14.35
C HIS A 195 -27.21 22.87 -15.43
N LYS A 196 -28.19 23.80 -15.42
CA LYS A 196 -29.31 23.85 -16.35
C LYS A 196 -28.89 24.23 -17.79
N GLU A 197 -27.89 25.09 -17.95
CA GLU A 197 -27.34 25.48 -19.26
C GLU A 197 -26.53 24.33 -19.88
N LEU A 198 -25.70 23.66 -19.07
CA LEU A 198 -24.94 22.48 -19.49
C LEU A 198 -25.88 21.35 -19.95
N GLY A 199 -26.96 21.12 -19.20
CA GLY A 199 -27.97 20.11 -19.54
C GLY A 199 -28.83 20.44 -20.77
N LYS A 200 -28.84 21.69 -21.23
CA LYS A 200 -29.52 22.10 -22.47
C LYS A 200 -28.61 21.88 -23.68
N GLY A 201 -27.35 22.32 -23.60
CA GLY A 201 -26.36 22.06 -24.64
C GLY A 201 -26.12 20.57 -24.88
N VAL A 202 -26.07 19.74 -23.82
CA VAL A 202 -25.93 18.28 -23.97
C VAL A 202 -27.16 17.65 -24.64
N ARG A 203 -28.36 18.19 -24.46
CA ARG A 203 -29.58 17.71 -25.13
C ARG A 203 -29.57 18.05 -26.62
N GLU A 204 -29.22 19.29 -26.97
CA GLU A 204 -29.12 19.74 -28.36
C GLU A 204 -28.06 18.94 -29.13
N ILE A 205 -26.90 18.68 -28.51
CA ILE A 205 -25.86 17.83 -29.10
C ILE A 205 -26.34 16.38 -29.27
N LYS A 206 -27.09 15.84 -28.30
CA LYS A 206 -27.63 14.47 -28.37
C LYS A 206 -28.68 14.33 -29.47
N GLU A 207 -29.50 15.34 -29.69
CA GLU A 207 -30.47 15.39 -30.79
C GLU A 207 -29.75 15.48 -32.14
N GLY A 208 -28.78 16.39 -32.30
CA GLY A 208 -27.99 16.49 -33.53
C GLY A 208 -27.22 15.21 -33.89
N ILE A 209 -26.69 14.48 -32.90
CA ILE A 209 -26.03 13.18 -33.13
C ILE A 209 -27.03 12.13 -33.63
N LYS A 210 -28.28 12.17 -33.15
CA LYS A 210 -29.34 11.26 -33.59
C LYS A 210 -29.70 11.51 -35.06
N ASP A 211 -29.85 12.78 -35.42
CA ASP A 211 -30.13 13.20 -36.81
C ASP A 211 -29.00 12.80 -37.77
N ILE A 212 -27.73 12.91 -37.35
CA ILE A 212 -26.57 12.46 -38.12
C ILE A 212 -26.57 10.93 -38.30
N LYS A 213 -27.01 10.18 -37.29
CA LYS A 213 -27.04 8.71 -37.34
C LYS A 213 -28.14 8.17 -38.24
N ASP A 214 -29.23 8.92 -38.40
CA ASP A 214 -30.35 8.57 -39.28
C ASP A 214 -30.12 9.01 -40.75
N LEU A 215 -29.15 9.90 -40.99
CA LEU A 215 -28.74 10.37 -42.32
C LEU A 215 -28.30 9.25 -43.29
N PRO A 216 -27.44 8.27 -42.93
CA PRO A 216 -27.05 7.18 -43.84
C PRO A 216 -28.23 6.31 -44.26
N VAL A 217 -29.21 6.09 -43.38
CA VAL A 217 -30.43 5.31 -43.69
C VAL A 217 -31.31 6.06 -44.71
N GLN A 218 -31.40 7.38 -44.59
CA GLN A 218 -32.11 8.20 -45.57
C GLN A 218 -31.39 8.23 -46.92
N ILE A 219 -30.06 8.34 -46.92
CA ILE A 219 -29.24 8.30 -48.14
C ILE A 219 -29.39 6.94 -48.84
N GLU A 220 -29.35 5.83 -48.10
CA GLU A 220 -29.52 4.49 -48.67
C GLU A 220 -30.90 4.32 -49.31
N LYS A 221 -31.96 4.83 -48.68
CA LYS A 221 -33.31 4.82 -49.24
C LYS A 221 -33.41 5.64 -50.53
N VAL A 222 -32.84 6.84 -50.55
CA VAL A 222 -32.84 7.71 -51.74
C VAL A 222 -32.05 7.09 -52.90
N ILE A 223 -30.90 6.48 -52.61
CA ILE A 223 -30.09 5.78 -53.62
C ILE A 223 -30.88 4.60 -54.18
N LYS A 224 -31.56 3.82 -53.33
CA LYS A 224 -32.35 2.67 -53.75
C LYS A 224 -33.53 3.07 -54.66
N ASP A 225 -34.24 4.14 -54.30
CA ASP A 225 -35.33 4.68 -55.10
C ASP A 225 -34.84 5.20 -56.47
N GLN A 226 -33.67 5.86 -56.50
CA GLN A 226 -33.06 6.31 -57.76
C GLN A 226 -32.63 5.14 -58.66
N ILE A 227 -32.00 4.10 -58.09
CA ILE A 227 -31.61 2.90 -58.85
C ILE A 227 -32.84 2.20 -59.42
N GLU A 228 -33.92 2.05 -58.64
CA GLU A 228 -35.14 1.39 -59.11
C GLU A 228 -35.81 2.18 -60.25
N LYS A 229 -35.74 3.52 -60.20
CA LYS A 229 -36.23 4.38 -61.27
C LYS A 229 -35.41 4.23 -62.56
N VAL A 230 -34.09 4.22 -62.44
CA VAL A 230 -33.19 4.01 -63.60
C VAL A 230 -33.39 2.63 -64.22
N ILE A 231 -33.56 1.58 -63.41
CA ILE A 231 -33.84 0.22 -63.91
C ILE A 231 -35.17 0.16 -64.68
N LYS A 232 -36.19 0.91 -64.27
CA LYS A 232 -37.47 0.99 -64.99
C LYS A 232 -37.38 1.75 -66.32
N GLU A 233 -36.43 2.67 -66.44
CA GLU A 233 -36.21 3.48 -67.65
C GLU A 233 -35.23 2.82 -68.65
N LEU A 234 -34.53 1.74 -68.26
CA LEU A 234 -33.65 0.97 -69.15
C LEU A 234 -34.48 0.09 -70.12
N PRO A 235 -34.24 0.17 -71.45
CA PRO A 235 -34.90 -0.72 -72.40
C PRO A 235 -34.55 -2.18 -72.10
N THR A 236 -35.55 -3.06 -72.17
CA THR A 236 -35.33 -4.49 -71.88
C THR A 236 -34.35 -5.06 -72.90
N PHE A 237 -33.49 -5.99 -72.48
CA PHE A 237 -32.50 -6.65 -73.35
C PHE A 237 -33.12 -7.21 -74.66
N LYS A 238 -34.40 -7.62 -74.59
CA LYS A 238 -35.22 -8.02 -75.75
C LYS A 238 -35.45 -6.93 -76.80
N GLN A 239 -35.56 -5.67 -76.39
CA GLN A 239 -35.80 -4.54 -77.28
C GLN A 239 -34.53 -4.18 -78.06
N ILE A 240 -33.38 -4.18 -77.38
CA ILE A 240 -32.06 -4.02 -78.01
C ILE A 240 -31.74 -5.22 -78.93
N GLU A 241 -32.10 -6.44 -78.54
CA GLU A 241 -31.89 -7.63 -79.37
C GLU A 241 -32.75 -7.61 -80.64
N ASN A 242 -34.00 -7.12 -80.57
CA ASN A 242 -34.84 -6.91 -81.74
C ASN A 242 -34.31 -5.77 -82.63
N ASP A 243 -33.89 -4.64 -82.05
CA ASP A 243 -33.30 -3.53 -82.82
C ASP A 243 -32.00 -3.95 -83.55
N ILE A 244 -31.18 -4.82 -82.95
CA ILE A 244 -29.99 -5.39 -83.59
C ILE A 244 -30.34 -6.43 -84.67
N LYS A 245 -31.46 -7.15 -84.52
CA LYS A 245 -31.92 -8.13 -85.50
C LYS A 245 -32.49 -7.45 -86.74
N ASP A 246 -33.26 -6.37 -86.55
CA ASP A 246 -33.77 -5.53 -87.64
C ASP A 246 -32.64 -4.82 -88.41
N LEU A 247 -31.49 -4.58 -87.78
CA LEU A 247 -30.27 -4.06 -88.44
C LEU A 247 -29.44 -5.12 -89.19
N LYS A 248 -29.65 -6.42 -88.92
CA LYS A 248 -28.96 -7.53 -89.60
C LYS A 248 -29.70 -8.06 -90.82
N ASP A 249 -30.97 -7.71 -90.98
CA ASP A 249 -31.79 -8.06 -92.15
C ASP A 249 -31.76 -6.95 -93.24
N LEU A 250 -30.71 -6.10 -93.23
CA LEU A 250 -30.44 -5.02 -94.19
C LEU A 250 -29.11 -5.23 -94.93
#